data_AF-A0A9P9HBI8-F1
#
_entry.id   AF-A0A9P9HBI8-F1
#
_cell.length_a   1.000
_cell.length_b   1.000
_cell.length_c   1.000
_cell.angle_alpha   90.00
_cell.angle_beta   90.00
_cell.angle_gamma   90.00
#
_symmetry.space_group_name_H-M   'P 1'
#
loop_
_entity.id
_entity.type
_entity.pdbx_description
1 polymer ?
#
loop_
_entity_poly.entity_id
_entity_poly.type
_entity_poly.pdbx_seq_one_letter_code
_entity_poly.pdbx_strand_id
1 'polypeptide(L)'
;MICLHPEVHELWSKGYCAFNYIYTKTSNGNESEVTLQFRWMPQTKKRFGQEMDIHDTGSGSDWQQLIAELNVFHDQGSPPPAPCEGALRHLTKSGEPVLSGHLIHIHMPTDETKRFKEVIDIQWACILFTALSGAAGSPELLSMKSDDKARQ
;
A
#
# COMPACT_ATOMS: atom_id res chain seq x y z
N MET A 1 0.31 -1.97 18.32
CA MET A 1 -0.34 -2.94 17.41
C MET A 1 -1.61 -2.28 16.91
N ILE A 2 -1.81 -2.19 15.60
CA ILE A 2 -3.02 -1.59 15.03
C ILE A 2 -4.10 -2.67 14.95
N CYS A 3 -5.28 -2.37 15.51
CA CYS A 3 -6.45 -3.24 15.38
C CYS A 3 -7.16 -2.87 14.07
N LEU A 4 -7.12 -3.77 13.09
CA LEU A 4 -7.85 -3.63 11.84
C LEU A 4 -9.10 -4.51 11.85
N HIS A 5 -10.13 -4.05 11.15
CA HIS A 5 -11.22 -4.94 10.74
C HIS A 5 -10.65 -6.12 9.92
N PRO A 6 -11.13 -7.37 10.06
CA PRO A 6 -10.57 -8.53 9.37
C PRO A 6 -10.41 -8.36 7.86
N GLU A 7 -11.40 -7.75 7.19
CA GLU A 7 -11.32 -7.47 5.75
C GLU A 7 -10.23 -6.45 5.41
N VAL A 8 -10.07 -5.40 6.23
CA VAL A 8 -8.99 -4.41 6.04
C VAL A 8 -7.63 -5.06 6.25
N HIS A 9 -7.51 -5.93 7.26
CA HIS A 9 -6.29 -6.69 7.52
C HIS A 9 -5.94 -7.60 6.33
N GLU A 10 -6.91 -8.31 5.75
CA GLU A 10 -6.68 -9.17 4.60
C GLU A 10 -6.13 -8.36 3.41
N LEU A 11 -6.78 -7.25 3.05
CA LEU A 11 -6.34 -6.39 1.96
C LEU A 11 -4.95 -5.78 2.21
N TRP A 12 -4.70 -5.35 3.45
CA TRP A 12 -3.43 -4.77 3.87
C TRP A 12 -2.29 -5.79 3.83
N SER A 13 -2.53 -7.00 4.31
CA SER A 13 -1.55 -8.10 4.31
C SER A 13 -1.17 -8.57 2.89
N LYS A 14 -2.09 -8.43 1.94
CA LYS A 14 -1.86 -8.72 0.51
C LYS A 14 -1.25 -7.55 -0.25
N GLY A 15 -1.07 -6.39 0.38
CA GLY A 15 -0.54 -5.18 -0.26
C GLY A 15 -1.51 -4.50 -1.23
N TYR A 16 -2.83 -4.75 -1.12
CA TYR A 16 -3.83 -4.07 -1.95
C TYR A 16 -4.12 -2.64 -1.51
N CYS A 17 -3.90 -2.34 -0.23
CA CYS A 17 -4.05 -0.99 0.32
C CYS A 17 -2.95 -0.70 1.32
N ALA A 18 -2.70 0.58 1.59
CA ALA A 18 -1.83 1.04 2.68
C ALA A 18 -2.40 2.29 3.35
N PHE A 19 -1.77 2.67 4.47
CA PHE A 19 -2.08 3.89 5.20
C PHE A 19 -0.88 4.82 5.16
N ASN A 20 -1.06 6.04 4.67
CA ASN A 20 -0.05 7.08 4.75
C ASN A 20 -0.28 7.92 6.00
N TYR A 21 0.78 8.16 6.77
CA TYR A 21 0.71 9.03 7.94
C TYR A 21 0.75 10.51 7.52
N ILE A 22 -0.28 11.29 7.84
CA ILE A 22 -0.33 12.70 7.45
C ILE A 22 0.19 13.60 8.58
N TYR A 23 -0.50 13.64 9.72
CA TYR A 23 -0.09 14.47 10.86
C TYR A 23 -0.70 13.98 12.18
N THR A 24 -0.13 14.48 13.29
CA THR A 24 -0.72 14.39 14.63
C THR A 24 -1.23 15.77 15.03
N LYS A 25 -2.42 15.83 15.59
CA LYS A 25 -2.90 16.98 16.34
C LYS A 25 -2.86 16.66 17.83
N THR A 26 -2.00 17.36 18.56
CA THR A 26 -1.95 17.27 20.01
C THR A 26 -3.11 18.06 20.61
N SER A 27 -3.82 17.45 21.54
CA SER A 27 -4.83 18.12 22.36
C SER A 27 -4.21 18.55 23.69
N ASN A 28 -4.86 19.45 24.44
CA ASN A 28 -4.38 19.94 25.75
C ASN A 28 -4.38 18.87 26.87
N GLY A 29 -4.41 17.58 26.52
CA GLY A 29 -4.41 16.44 27.44
C GLY A 29 -3.45 15.34 26.98
N ASN A 30 -3.53 14.17 27.62
CA ASN A 30 -2.69 13.00 27.29
C ASN A 30 -3.14 12.26 26.03
N GLU A 31 -4.07 12.82 25.26
CA GLU A 31 -4.57 12.23 24.02
C GLU A 31 -4.23 13.12 22.82
N SER A 32 -3.96 12.46 21.71
CA SER A 32 -3.69 13.06 20.42
C SER A 32 -4.57 12.40 19.36
N GLU A 33 -4.91 13.18 18.33
CA GLU A 33 -5.57 12.66 17.14
C GLU A 33 -4.54 12.49 16.02
N VAL A 34 -4.38 11.26 15.53
CA VAL A 34 -3.56 10.92 14.38
C VAL A 34 -4.44 10.86 13.14
N THR A 35 -4.02 11.53 12.07
CA THR A 35 -4.70 11.45 10.76
C THR A 35 -3.88 10.58 9.81
N LEU A 36 -4.51 9.48 9.37
CA LEU A 36 -4.02 8.63 8.29
C LEU A 36 -4.80 8.89 7.02
N GLN A 37 -4.18 8.64 5.87
CA GLN A 37 -4.84 8.61 4.57
C GLN A 37 -4.83 7.18 4.03
N PHE A 38 -6.00 6.64 3.74
CA PHE A 38 -6.16 5.36 3.06
C PHE A 38 -5.77 5.49 1.59
N ARG A 39 -5.06 4.48 1.07
CA ARG A 39 -4.61 4.42 -0.33
C ARG A 39 -4.76 3.02 -0.88
N TRP A 40 -5.47 2.88 -2.00
CA TRP A 40 -5.34 1.70 -2.84
C TRP A 40 -3.96 1.69 -3.51
N MET A 41 -3.41 0.50 -3.67
CA MET A 41 -2.08 0.30 -4.27
C MET A 41 -2.21 -0.16 -5.72
N PRO A 42 -1.27 0.24 -6.59
CA PRO A 42 -1.26 -0.21 -7.98
C PRO A 42 -0.97 -1.72 -8.06
N GLN A 43 -1.57 -2.37 -9.06
CA GLN A 43 -1.22 -3.74 -9.45
C GLN A 43 -0.35 -3.68 -10.69
N THR A 44 0.94 -3.40 -10.50
CA THR A 44 1.89 -3.36 -11.62
C THR A 44 2.15 -4.78 -12.12
N LYS A 45 2.65 -4.90 -13.36
CA LYS A 45 3.07 -6.22 -13.88
C LYS A 45 4.11 -6.85 -12.95
N LYS A 46 4.04 -8.19 -12.83
CA LYS A 46 4.99 -8.99 -12.07
C LYS A 46 6.41 -8.75 -12.57
N ARG A 47 7.24 -8.14 -11.72
CA ARG A 47 8.65 -7.82 -11.98
C ARG A 47 9.59 -8.39 -10.92
N PHE A 48 9.05 -9.13 -9.95
CA PHE A 48 9.85 -9.75 -8.90
C PHE A 48 10.88 -10.74 -9.48
N GLY A 49 12.14 -10.60 -9.05
CA GLY A 49 13.25 -11.44 -9.51
C GLY A 49 13.71 -11.18 -10.95
N GLN A 50 13.21 -10.13 -11.60
CA GLN A 50 13.65 -9.71 -12.94
C GLN A 50 14.60 -8.50 -12.82
N GLU A 51 15.66 -8.48 -13.62
CA GLU A 51 16.48 -7.28 -13.77
C GLU A 51 15.66 -6.20 -14.46
N MET A 52 15.64 -5.00 -13.89
CA MET A 52 14.96 -3.85 -14.47
C MET A 52 15.99 -2.99 -15.19
N ASP A 53 15.80 -2.78 -16.49
CA ASP A 53 16.59 -1.81 -17.24
C ASP A 53 16.13 -0.38 -16.90
N ILE A 54 16.85 0.24 -15.97
CA ILE A 54 16.62 1.62 -15.53
C ILE A 54 17.24 2.63 -16.50
N HIS A 55 18.31 2.24 -17.18
CA HIS A 55 19.15 3.14 -17.96
C HIS A 55 18.86 3.12 -19.46
N ASP A 56 17.87 2.33 -19.87
CA ASP A 56 17.45 2.21 -21.27
C ASP A 56 18.61 1.70 -22.15
N THR A 57 19.50 0.88 -21.58
CA THR A 57 20.73 0.42 -22.24
C THR A 57 20.53 -0.87 -23.03
N GLY A 58 19.38 -1.55 -22.87
CA GLY A 58 18.94 -2.74 -23.58
C GLY A 58 17.77 -2.50 -24.52
N SER A 59 16.73 -3.36 -24.49
CA SER A 59 15.50 -3.19 -25.29
C SER A 59 14.58 -2.06 -24.81
N GLY A 60 15.04 -1.30 -23.81
CA GLY A 60 14.56 0.03 -23.47
C GLY A 60 13.05 0.21 -23.40
N SER A 61 12.44 -0.25 -22.31
CA SER A 61 11.06 0.18 -21.98
C SER A 61 10.61 -0.14 -20.56
N ASP A 62 11.33 -0.93 -19.76
CA ASP A 62 10.77 -1.47 -18.49
C ASP A 62 10.47 -0.39 -17.45
N TRP A 63 11.43 0.52 -17.20
CA TRP A 63 11.23 1.65 -16.28
C TRP A 63 10.16 2.61 -16.81
N GLN A 64 10.21 2.96 -18.10
CA GLN A 64 9.21 3.84 -18.72
C GLN A 64 7.81 3.22 -18.67
N GLN A 65 7.70 1.92 -18.88
CA GLN A 65 6.45 1.17 -18.79
C GLN A 65 5.93 1.13 -17.36
N LEU A 66 6.78 0.92 -16.35
CA LEU A 66 6.39 1.01 -14.95
C LEU A 66 5.84 2.42 -14.62
N ILE A 67 6.54 3.47 -15.04
CA ILE A 67 6.08 4.85 -14.84
C ILE A 67 4.76 5.10 -15.58
N ALA A 68 4.60 4.61 -16.81
CA ALA A 68 3.34 4.72 -17.55
C ALA A 68 2.18 3.99 -16.85
N GLU A 69 2.41 2.77 -16.33
CA GLU A 69 1.43 2.02 -15.53
C GLU A 69 1.01 2.81 -14.28
N LEU A 70 1.97 3.40 -13.56
CA LEU A 70 1.70 4.19 -12.35
C LEU A 70 0.96 5.50 -12.66
N ASN A 71 1.31 6.17 -13.75
CA ASN A 71 0.61 7.39 -14.19
C ASN A 71 -0.84 7.07 -14.55
N VAL A 72 -1.09 6.03 -15.35
CA VAL A 72 -2.46 5.59 -15.69
C VAL A 72 -3.25 5.26 -14.42
N PHE A 73 -2.65 4.54 -13.47
CA PHE A 73 -3.30 4.25 -12.18
C PHE A 73 -3.63 5.53 -11.39
N HIS A 74 -2.71 6.50 -11.36
CA HIS A 74 -2.93 7.75 -10.66
C HIS A 74 -4.01 8.62 -11.32
N ASP A 75 -3.98 8.74 -12.65
CA ASP A 75 -4.93 9.50 -13.47
C ASP A 75 -6.36 8.95 -13.34
N GLN A 76 -6.50 7.65 -13.08
CA GLN A 76 -7.78 7.00 -12.77
C GLN A 76 -8.24 7.20 -11.32
N GLY A 77 -7.53 8.01 -10.52
CA GLY A 77 -7.86 8.27 -9.13
C GLY A 77 -7.40 7.19 -8.15
N SER A 78 -6.42 6.36 -8.54
CA SER A 78 -5.91 5.24 -7.73
C SER A 78 -7.04 4.27 -7.32
N PRO A 79 -7.69 3.60 -8.30
CA PRO A 79 -8.84 2.76 -8.05
C PRO A 79 -8.49 1.50 -7.23
N PRO A 80 -9.48 0.86 -6.58
CA PRO A 80 -9.28 -0.47 -6.02
C PRO A 80 -8.90 -1.48 -7.11
N PRO A 81 -8.09 -2.50 -6.78
CA PRO A 81 -7.94 -3.70 -7.60
C PRO A 81 -9.30 -4.28 -7.99
N ALA A 82 -9.44 -4.86 -9.19
CA ALA A 82 -10.70 -5.47 -9.63
C ALA A 82 -11.26 -6.53 -8.65
N PRO A 83 -10.46 -7.42 -8.03
CA PRO A 83 -10.96 -8.35 -7.01
C PRO A 83 -11.49 -7.66 -5.73
N CYS A 84 -11.13 -6.40 -5.52
CA CYS A 84 -11.52 -5.57 -4.38
C CYS A 84 -12.66 -4.60 -4.75
N GLU A 85 -13.27 -4.73 -5.93
CA GLU A 85 -14.36 -3.86 -6.34
C GLU A 85 -15.55 -4.00 -5.38
N GLY A 86 -15.81 -2.92 -4.64
CA GLY A 86 -16.83 -2.90 -3.59
C GLY A 86 -16.43 -3.51 -2.25
N ALA A 87 -15.17 -3.91 -2.08
CA ALA A 87 -14.63 -4.19 -0.76
C ALA A 87 -14.82 -2.99 0.19
N LEU A 88 -14.99 -3.29 1.46
CA LEU A 88 -15.15 -2.30 2.54
C LEU A 88 -16.41 -1.42 2.46
N ARG A 89 -17.27 -1.53 1.43
CA ARG A 89 -18.51 -0.75 1.30
C ARG A 89 -19.39 -0.85 2.56
N HIS A 90 -19.51 -2.05 3.13
CA HIS A 90 -20.31 -2.29 4.33
C HIS A 90 -19.72 -1.67 5.61
N LEU A 91 -18.45 -1.24 5.60
CA LEU A 91 -17.82 -0.51 6.71
C LEU A 91 -18.08 0.99 6.63
N THR A 92 -18.54 1.50 5.47
CA THR A 92 -18.91 2.90 5.33
C THR A 92 -20.38 3.09 5.67
N LYS A 93 -20.71 4.18 6.37
CA LYS A 93 -22.11 4.47 6.75
C LYS A 93 -23.02 4.68 5.54
N SER A 94 -22.46 5.11 4.41
CA SER A 94 -23.20 5.36 3.17
C SER A 94 -23.32 4.12 2.28
N GLY A 95 -22.56 3.04 2.54
CA GLY A 95 -22.45 1.90 1.62
C GLY A 95 -21.60 2.19 0.39
N GLU A 96 -20.99 3.38 0.31
CA GLU A 96 -20.12 3.76 -0.80
C GLU A 96 -18.73 3.12 -0.67
N PRO A 97 -18.03 2.85 -1.79
CA PRO A 97 -16.65 2.36 -1.76
C PRO A 97 -15.73 3.31 -1.00
N VAL A 98 -14.78 2.76 -0.25
CA VAL A 98 -13.67 3.55 0.29
C VAL A 98 -12.76 3.96 -0.87
N LEU A 99 -12.62 5.27 -1.07
CA LEU A 99 -11.76 5.82 -2.11
C LEU A 99 -10.34 6.07 -1.59
N SER A 100 -9.36 5.99 -2.48
CA SER A 100 -8.02 6.50 -2.21
C SER A 100 -8.09 7.97 -1.81
N GLY A 101 -7.37 8.35 -0.77
CA GLY A 101 -7.42 9.70 -0.20
C GLY A 101 -8.34 9.84 1.01
N HIS A 102 -9.18 8.84 1.32
CA HIS A 102 -10.05 8.87 2.50
C HIS A 102 -9.24 9.05 3.79
N LEU A 103 -9.66 9.99 4.63
CA LEU A 103 -8.99 10.31 5.90
C LEU A 103 -9.57 9.48 7.05
N ILE A 104 -8.67 8.92 7.84
CA ILE A 104 -8.99 8.12 9.02
C ILE A 104 -8.39 8.83 10.24
N HIS A 105 -9.25 9.12 11.21
CA HIS A 105 -8.87 9.80 12.44
C HIS A 105 -8.84 8.81 13.59
N ILE A 106 -7.70 8.71 14.27
CA ILE A 106 -7.47 7.77 15.37
C ILE A 106 -7.09 8.57 16.61
N HIS A 107 -7.87 8.41 17.68
CA HIS A 107 -7.56 8.98 18.98
C HIS A 107 -6.69 7.99 19.75
N MET A 108 -5.57 8.46 20.30
CA MET A 108 -4.65 7.62 21.06
C MET A 108 -3.83 8.41 22.08
N PRO A 109 -3.20 7.75 23.07
CA PRO A 109 -2.28 8.39 23.99
C PRO A 109 -1.13 9.10 23.25
N THR A 110 -0.82 10.32 23.67
CA THR A 110 0.17 11.18 23.01
C THR A 110 1.57 10.54 22.97
N ASP A 111 1.94 9.80 24.01
CA ASP A 111 3.21 9.09 24.14
C ASP A 111 3.37 7.92 23.15
N GLU A 112 2.27 7.35 22.65
CA GLU A 112 2.28 6.27 21.66
C GLU A 112 2.39 6.78 20.21
N THR A 113 2.07 8.05 19.95
CA THR A 113 1.95 8.59 18.58
C THR A 113 3.23 8.43 17.76
N LYS A 114 4.40 8.59 18.39
CA LYS A 114 5.69 8.42 17.72
C LYS A 114 5.91 6.98 17.25
N ARG A 115 5.74 6.01 18.15
CA ARG A 115 5.87 4.58 17.83
C ARG A 115 4.85 4.14 16.78
N PHE A 116 3.64 4.68 16.88
CA PHE A 116 2.59 4.41 15.92
C PHE A 116 2.96 4.89 14.51
N LYS A 117 3.50 6.11 14.39
CA LYS A 117 4.01 6.64 13.12
C LYS A 117 5.10 5.74 12.53
N GLU A 118 6.09 5.36 13.34
CA GLU A 118 7.19 4.50 12.89
C GLU A 118 6.67 3.18 12.30
N VAL A 119 5.70 2.53 12.95
CA VAL A 119 5.09 1.29 12.45
C VAL A 119 4.32 1.53 11.15
N ILE A 120 3.55 2.61 11.05
CA ILE A 120 2.82 2.96 9.83
C ILE A 120 3.80 3.21 8.67
N ASP A 121 4.86 3.97 8.91
CA ASP A 121 5.85 4.32 7.88
C ASP A 121 6.60 3.07 7.37
N ILE A 122 6.95 2.14 8.27
CA ILE A 122 7.56 0.85 7.89
C ILE A 122 6.60 0.05 7.00
N GLN A 123 5.34 -0.08 7.42
CA GLN A 123 4.34 -0.84 6.68
C GLN A 123 4.03 -0.21 5.33
N TRP A 124 3.96 1.13 5.26
CA TRP A 124 3.85 1.87 4.02
C TRP A 124 4.97 1.52 3.04
N ALA A 125 6.23 1.53 3.50
CA ALA A 125 7.38 1.18 2.66
C ALA A 125 7.32 -0.27 2.17
N CYS A 126 6.99 -1.24 3.04
CA CYS A 126 6.87 -2.65 2.68
C CYS A 126 5.78 -2.89 1.62
N ILE A 127 4.62 -2.25 1.78
CA ILE A 127 3.49 -2.41 0.85
C ILE A 127 3.78 -1.70 -0.46
N LEU A 128 4.40 -0.51 -0.43
CA LEU A 128 4.82 0.18 -1.65
C LEU A 128 5.80 -0.67 -2.46
N PHE A 129 6.78 -1.30 -1.81
CA PHE A 129 7.70 -2.23 -2.48
C PHE A 129 6.97 -3.45 -3.07
N THR A 130 6.02 -4.01 -2.32
CA THR A 130 5.17 -5.13 -2.77
C THR A 130 4.37 -4.75 -4.02
N ALA A 131 3.79 -3.54 -4.04
CA ALA A 131 3.04 -3.03 -5.17
C ALA A 131 3.92 -2.79 -6.40
N LEU A 132 5.07 -2.13 -6.23
CA LEU A 132 5.97 -1.77 -7.33
C LEU A 132 6.65 -2.99 -7.97
N SER A 133 6.96 -4.02 -7.19
CA SER A 133 7.49 -5.29 -7.70
C SER A 133 6.44 -6.19 -8.38
N GLY A 134 5.17 -5.78 -8.38
CA GLY A 134 4.05 -6.55 -8.93
C GLY A 134 3.66 -7.76 -8.06
N ALA A 135 4.03 -7.74 -6.78
CA ALA A 135 3.69 -8.78 -5.80
C ALA A 135 2.39 -8.50 -5.03
N ALA A 136 1.72 -7.36 -5.27
CA ALA A 136 0.42 -7.06 -4.66
C ALA A 136 -0.62 -8.13 -5.03
N GLY A 137 -1.25 -8.72 -4.02
CA GLY A 137 -2.17 -9.86 -4.14
C GLY A 137 -1.51 -11.24 -4.08
N SER A 138 -0.18 -11.29 -4.14
CA SER A 138 0.62 -12.53 -4.05
C SER A 138 1.91 -12.27 -3.27
N PRO A 139 1.84 -11.80 -2.00
CA PRO A 139 3.03 -11.44 -1.20
C PRO A 139 3.99 -12.61 -0.99
N GLU A 140 3.52 -13.86 -1.09
CA GLU A 140 4.34 -15.07 -1.05
C GLU A 140 5.45 -15.11 -2.12
N LEU A 141 5.29 -14.36 -3.22
CA LEU A 141 6.34 -14.20 -4.23
C LEU A 141 7.61 -13.59 -3.62
N LEU A 142 7.48 -12.71 -2.62
CA LEU A 142 8.61 -12.07 -1.93
C LEU A 142 9.36 -13.04 -0.99
N SER A 143 8.75 -14.18 -0.64
CA SER A 143 9.35 -15.20 0.22
C SER A 143 10.11 -16.29 -0.56
N MET A 144 10.05 -16.27 -1.90
CA MET A 144 10.75 -17.27 -2.70
C MET A 144 12.25 -17.00 -2.66
N LYS A 145 13.00 -17.91 -2.03
CA LYS A 145 14.46 -17.93 -2.07
C LYS A 145 14.91 -17.93 -3.53
N SER A 146 15.89 -17.10 -3.86
CA SER A 146 16.53 -17.00 -5.17
C SER A 146 17.32 -18.25 -5.59
N ASP A 147 17.09 -19.40 -4.96
CA ASP A 147 17.76 -20.66 -5.28
C ASP A 147 16.92 -21.40 -6.33
N ASP A 148 17.02 -20.98 -7.59
CA ASP A 148 16.80 -21.86 -8.78
C ASP A 148 17.05 -21.15 -10.12
N LYS A 149 18.14 -20.37 -10.23
CA LYS A 149 18.76 -20.07 -11.53
C LYS A 149 20.28 -20.20 -11.48
N ALA A 150 20.74 -21.41 -11.22
CA ALA A 150 21.99 -21.89 -11.78
C ALA A 150 21.72 -23.27 -12.40
N ARG A 151 21.93 -23.37 -13.71
CA ARG A 151 21.85 -24.56 -14.59
C ARG A 151 20.53 -24.77 -15.34
N GLN A 152 20.45 -24.19 -16.53
CA GLN A 152 20.51 -24.95 -17.79
C GLN A 152 20.90 -24.03 -18.94
#